data_AF-A0A7Y8L4M9-F1
#
_entry.id   AF-A0A7Y8L4M9-F1
#
_cell.length_a   1.000
_cell.length_b   1.000
_cell.length_c   1.000
_cell.angle_alpha   90.00
_cell.angle_beta   90.00
_cell.angle_gamma   90.00
#
_symmetry.space_group_name_H-M   'P 1'
#
loop_
_entity.id
_entity.type
_entity.pdbx_description
1 polymer ?
#
loop_
_entity_poly.entity_id
_entity_poly.type
_entity_poly.pdbx_seq_one_letter_code
_entity_poly.pdbx_strand_id
1 'polypeptide(L)'
;MVDKFLNIVDSISIWTGKTTSWLTLLAIFASVYEIIARYVFIRPTAWATEVLLFGCAVLYVIGGAWTLQEKKHVRIDFLYEKL
;
A
#
# COMPACT_ATOMS: atom_id res chain seq x y z
N MET A 1 -24.94 4.47 -20.45
CA MET A 1 -23.65 5.12 -20.83
C MET A 1 -22.75 5.26 -19.61
N VAL A 2 -23.28 5.78 -18.49
CA VAL A 2 -22.57 5.89 -17.20
C VAL A 2 -22.07 4.54 -16.68
N ASP A 3 -22.86 3.47 -16.77
CA ASP A 3 -22.45 2.13 -16.26
C ASP A 3 -21.22 1.55 -16.97
N LYS A 4 -21.09 1.83 -18.28
CA LYS A 4 -19.92 1.39 -19.06
C LYS A 4 -18.66 2.15 -18.65
N PHE A 5 -18.81 3.42 -18.30
CA PHE A 5 -17.71 4.23 -17.77
C PHE A 5 -17.30 3.76 -16.38
N LEU A 6 -18.27 3.52 -15.49
CA LEU A 6 -18.01 2.99 -14.13
C LEU A 6 -17.28 1.65 -14.18
N ASN A 7 -17.73 0.72 -15.02
CA ASN A 7 -17.07 -0.59 -15.18
C ASN A 7 -15.61 -0.47 -15.68
N ILE A 8 -15.29 0.53 -16.51
CA ILE A 8 -13.91 0.77 -16.95
C ILE A 8 -13.07 1.28 -15.79
N VAL A 9 -13.57 2.27 -15.04
CA VAL A 9 -12.90 2.81 -13.85
C VAL A 9 -12.68 1.71 -12.83
N ASP A 10 -13.69 0.87 -12.60
CA ASP A 10 -13.61 -0.23 -11.66
C ASP A 10 -12.54 -1.25 -12.06
N SER A 11 -12.49 -1.61 -13.35
CA SER A 11 -11.49 -2.55 -13.87
C SER A 11 -10.07 -2.00 -13.78
N ILE A 12 -9.88 -0.69 -14.05
CA ILE A 12 -8.58 -0.02 -13.87
C ILE A 12 -8.16 -0.03 -12.40
N SER A 13 -9.06 0.27 -11.46
CA SER A 13 -8.78 0.22 -10.02
C SER A 13 -8.35 -1.17 -9.57
N ILE A 14 -9.04 -2.22 -10.02
CA ILE A 14 -8.68 -3.61 -9.69
C ILE A 14 -7.31 -3.98 -10.27
N TRP A 15 -7.05 -3.63 -11.53
CA TRP A 15 -5.80 -3.97 -12.21
C TRP A 15 -4.60 -3.26 -11.59
N THR A 16 -4.72 -1.95 -11.34
CA THR A 16 -3.68 -1.15 -10.69
C THR A 16 -3.44 -1.63 -9.26
N GLY A 17 -4.50 -1.85 -8.46
CA GLY A 17 -4.40 -2.37 -7.10
C GLY A 17 -3.71 -3.74 -7.02
N LYS A 18 -4.07 -4.69 -7.90
CA LYS A 18 -3.41 -6.00 -7.97
C LYS A 18 -1.93 -5.88 -8.34
N THR A 19 -1.59 -5.04 -9.31
CA THR A 19 -0.20 -4.83 -9.71
C THR A 19 0.60 -4.21 -8.57
N THR A 20 0.03 -3.21 -7.90
CA THR A 20 0.65 -2.55 -6.76
C THR A 20 0.81 -3.46 -5.55
N SER A 21 -0.01 -4.50 -5.37
CA SER A 21 0.18 -5.46 -4.27
C SER A 21 1.55 -6.17 -4.29
N TRP A 22 2.18 -6.29 -5.46
CA TRP A 22 3.54 -6.84 -5.56
C TRP A 22 4.61 -5.93 -4.95
N LEU A 23 4.38 -4.61 -4.92
CA LEU A 23 5.27 -3.66 -4.22
C LEU A 23 5.32 -3.92 -2.72
N THR A 24 4.29 -4.55 -2.13
CA THR A 24 4.31 -4.91 -0.70
C THR A 24 5.40 -5.93 -0.41
N LEU A 25 5.59 -6.93 -1.27
CA LEU A 25 6.68 -7.88 -1.12
C LEU A 25 8.04 -7.19 -1.18
N LEU A 26 8.22 -6.27 -2.14
CA LEU A 26 9.44 -5.49 -2.28
C LEU A 26 9.71 -4.62 -1.04
N ALA A 27 8.66 -3.99 -0.48
CA ALA A 27 8.76 -3.21 0.75
C ALA A 27 9.13 -4.08 1.97
N ILE A 28 8.61 -5.31 2.05
CA ILE A 28 9.01 -6.26 3.10
C ILE A 28 10.49 -6.61 2.96
N PHE A 29 10.96 -6.94 1.76
CA PHE A 29 12.38 -7.25 1.54
C PHE A 29 13.29 -6.06 1.88
N ALA A 30 12.92 -4.84 1.47
CA ALA A 30 13.66 -3.63 1.81
C ALA A 30 13.69 -3.38 3.33
N SER A 31 12.57 -3.63 4.03
CA SER A 31 12.48 -3.49 5.49
C SER A 31 13.39 -4.48 6.20
N VAL A 32 13.37 -5.76 5.80
CA VAL A 32 14.22 -6.80 6.38
C VAL A 32 15.69 -6.49 6.12
N TYR A 33 16.05 -6.08 4.90
CA TYR A 33 17.40 -5.66 4.57
C TYR A 33 17.86 -4.51 5.47
N GLU A 34 17.05 -3.48 5.66
CA GLU A 34 17.42 -2.33 6.50
C GLU A 34 17.61 -2.73 7.96
N ILE A 35 16.75 -3.59 8.49
CA ILE A 35 16.89 -4.13 9.85
C ILE A 35 18.23 -4.88 9.97
N ILE A 36 18.55 -5.75 9.03
CA ILE A 36 19.83 -6.49 9.06
C ILE A 36 21.02 -5.52 8.94
N ALA A 37 20.99 -4.59 8.00
CA ALA A 37 22.05 -3.58 7.80
C ALA A 37 22.30 -2.73 9.06
N ARG A 38 21.21 -2.30 9.70
CA ARG A 38 21.27 -1.41 10.87
C ARG A 38 21.68 -2.16 12.14
N TYR A 39 21.11 -3.33 12.39
CA TYR A 39 21.30 -4.03 13.68
C TYR A 39 22.40 -5.07 13.66
N VAL A 40 22.68 -5.71 12.52
CA VAL A 40 23.75 -6.72 12.41
C VAL A 40 25.04 -6.07 11.94
N PHE A 41 24.98 -5.25 10.91
CA PHE A 41 26.17 -4.63 10.31
C PHE A 41 26.49 -3.24 10.86
N ILE A 42 25.62 -2.66 11.69
CA ILE A 42 25.77 -1.33 12.32
C ILE A 42 26.03 -0.25 11.25
N ARG A 43 25.44 -0.42 10.07
CA ARG A 43 25.60 0.46 8.90
C ARG A 43 24.22 0.88 8.39
N PRO A 44 23.66 1.98 8.92
CA PRO A 44 22.39 2.48 8.44
C PRO A 44 22.51 2.98 6.99
N THR A 45 21.54 2.61 6.15
CA THR A 45 21.44 3.03 4.75
C THR A 45 20.46 4.19 4.62
N ALA A 46 20.93 5.38 4.26
CA ALA A 46 20.09 6.58 4.17
C ALA A 46 18.88 6.42 3.22
N TRP A 47 19.10 5.76 2.08
CA TRP A 47 18.10 5.59 1.04
C TRP A 47 16.99 4.59 1.39
N ALA A 48 17.25 3.62 2.27
CA ALA A 48 16.30 2.54 2.53
C ALA A 48 15.05 3.05 3.25
N THR A 49 15.23 3.96 4.20
CA THR A 49 14.11 4.60 4.92
C THR A 49 13.24 5.42 3.95
N GLU A 50 13.86 6.15 3.01
CA GLU A 50 13.15 6.95 2.01
C GLU A 50 12.37 6.07 1.04
N VAL A 51 12.99 4.99 0.54
CA VAL A 51 12.33 4.00 -0.34
C VAL A 51 11.14 3.34 0.35
N LEU A 52 11.26 3.01 1.63
CA LEU A 52 10.15 2.46 2.42
C LEU A 52 9.02 3.47 2.59
N LEU A 53 9.34 4.72 2.91
CA LEU A 53 8.34 5.78 3.07
C LEU A 53 7.55 6.00 1.77
N PHE A 54 8.24 6.22 0.65
CA PHE A 54 7.58 6.46 -0.63
C PHE A 54 6.90 5.20 -1.17
N GLY A 55 7.49 4.02 -0.98
CA GLY A 55 6.89 2.74 -1.34
C GLY A 55 5.57 2.51 -0.62
N CYS A 56 5.53 2.74 0.70
CA CYS A 56 4.31 2.67 1.50
C CYS A 56 3.27 3.72 1.08
N ALA A 57 3.70 4.95 0.75
CA ALA A 57 2.78 5.98 0.26
C ALA A 57 2.11 5.58 -1.07
N VAL A 58 2.89 5.03 -2.01
CA VAL A 58 2.36 4.51 -3.29
C VAL A 58 1.39 3.34 -3.05
N LEU A 59 1.75 2.40 -2.18
CA LEU A 59 0.89 1.28 -1.77
C LEU A 59 -0.44 1.79 -1.19
N TYR A 60 -0.38 2.82 -0.34
CA TYR A 60 -1.56 3.39 0.30
C TYR A 60 -2.49 4.08 -0.70
N VAL A 61 -1.96 4.91 -1.60
CA VAL A 61 -2.80 5.66 -2.55
C VAL A 61 -3.44 4.74 -3.59
N ILE A 62 -2.63 3.87 -4.22
CA ILE A 62 -3.12 3.02 -5.33
C ILE A 62 -3.84 1.77 -4.78
N GLY A 63 -3.26 1.10 -3.78
CA GLY A 63 -3.90 -0.04 -3.12
C GLY A 63 -5.12 0.37 -2.28
N GLY A 64 -5.11 1.59 -1.74
CA GLY A 64 -6.26 2.17 -1.03
C GLY A 64 -7.50 2.29 -1.92
N ALA A 65 -7.35 2.77 -3.15
CA ALA A 65 -8.47 2.89 -4.09
C ALA A 65 -9.13 1.52 -4.39
N TRP A 66 -8.32 0.49 -4.63
CA TRP A 66 -8.82 -0.87 -4.86
C TRP A 66 -9.48 -1.48 -3.61
N THR A 67 -8.83 -1.37 -2.44
CA THR A 67 -9.40 -1.90 -1.18
C THR A 67 -10.68 -1.17 -0.76
N LEU A 68 -10.79 0.12 -1.08
CA LEU A 68 -11.99 0.91 -0.82
C LEU A 68 -13.16 0.48 -1.71
N GLN A 69 -12.93 0.26 -3.00
CA GLN A 69 -13.91 -0.30 -3.93
C GLN A 69 -14.43 -1.66 -3.44
N GLU A 70 -13.55 -2.52 -2.96
CA GLU A 70 -13.88 -3.83 -2.40
C GLU A 70 -14.50 -3.77 -0.98
N LYS A 71 -14.64 -2.57 -0.40
CA LYS A 71 -15.08 -2.35 1.00
C LYS A 71 -14.25 -3.13 2.03
N LYS A 72 -12.97 -3.37 1.73
CA LYS A 72 -11.98 -4.05 2.57
C LYS A 72 -10.93 -3.11 3.17
N HIS A 73 -11.04 -1.81 2.89
CA HIS A 73 -10.18 -0.82 3.51
C HIS A 73 -10.46 -0.78 5.02
N VAL A 74 -9.42 -0.84 5.84
CA VAL A 74 -9.56 -0.81 7.31
C VAL A 74 -10.16 0.53 7.71
N ARG A 75 -11.39 0.50 8.26
CA ARG A 75 -12.05 1.67 8.84
C ARG A 75 -11.88 1.61 10.34
N ILE A 76 -11.52 2.74 10.95
CA ILE A 76 -11.40 2.86 12.40
C ILE A 76 -12.72 3.48 12.89
N ASP A 77 -13.73 2.64 13.11
CA ASP A 77 -15.09 3.06 13.50
C ASP A 77 -15.26 3.26 15.02
N PHE A 78 -14.17 3.52 15.77
CA PHE A 78 -14.18 3.62 17.25
C PHE A 78 -15.15 4.69 17.81
N LEU A 79 -15.39 5.77 17.06
CA LEU A 79 -16.33 6.83 17.48
C LEU A 79 -17.79 6.49 17.17
N TYR A 80 -18.06 5.59 16.21
CA TYR A 80 -19.41 5.25 15.76
C TYR A 80 -20.03 4.11 16.58
N GLU A 81 -19.23 3.21 17.16
CA GLU A 81 -19.75 2.12 18.00
C GLU A 81 -20.24 2.58 19.39
N LYS A 82 -19.91 3.81 19.81
CA LYS A 82 -20.19 4.31 21.18
C LYS A 82 -21.27 5.39 21.26
N LEU A 83 -21.94 5.71 20.15
CA LEU A 83 -23.10 6.62 20.10
C LEU A 83 -24.33 5.84 19.61
#